data_AF-A0A7W0A0D5-F1
#
_entry.id   AF-A0A7W0A0D5-F1
#
_cell.length_a   1.000
_cell.length_b   1.000
_cell.length_c   1.000
_cell.angle_alpha   90.00
_cell.angle_beta   90.00
_cell.angle_gamma   90.00
#
_symmetry.space_group_name_H-M   'P 1'
#
loop_
_entity.id
_entity.type
_entity.pdbx_description
1 polymer ?
#
loop_
_entity_poly.entity_id
_entity_poly.type
_entity_poly.pdbx_seq_one_letter_code
_entity_poly.pdbx_strand_id
1 'polypeptide(L)'
;MRGAGPPALVLTLALVLAASSGCGGRRTPEEQAAVRAQDACIAALDPVSKNQRPSNDALATATRDAEAAAKVDERWAALRDRVLDFRSHADSQESLDALVKECGRANQIVKEKRGDVQRGASG
;
A
#
# COMPACT_ATOMS: atom_id res chain seq x y z
N MET A 1 -9.55 20.47 -56.69
CA MET A 1 -8.28 19.74 -56.83
C MET A 1 -8.30 18.64 -55.78
N ARG A 2 -8.77 17.43 -56.11
CA ARG A 2 -7.92 16.24 -56.34
C ARG A 2 -6.74 16.13 -55.35
N GLY A 3 -6.93 15.32 -54.32
CA GLY A 3 -5.91 14.49 -53.66
C GLY A 3 -6.64 13.21 -53.23
N ALA A 4 -6.49 12.07 -53.93
CA ALA A 4 -5.43 11.06 -53.74
C ALA A 4 -5.34 10.60 -52.26
N GLY A 5 -5.85 9.37 -51.98
CA GLY A 5 -5.81 8.67 -50.67
C GLY A 5 -4.42 8.14 -50.33
N PRO A 6 -4.24 6.93 -49.72
CA PRO A 6 -5.04 6.04 -48.85
C PRO A 6 -4.39 6.04 -47.41
N PRO A 7 -4.62 5.16 -46.39
CA PRO A 7 -5.21 3.81 -46.36
C PRO A 7 -6.23 3.53 -45.23
N ALA A 8 -7.19 2.69 -45.60
CA ALA A 8 -8.00 1.88 -44.70
C ALA A 8 -7.13 0.77 -44.09
N LEU A 9 -6.41 1.01 -42.98
CA LEU A 9 -5.65 -0.04 -42.29
C LEU A 9 -5.36 0.28 -40.80
N VAL A 10 -6.31 0.81 -40.02
CA VAL A 10 -6.20 0.81 -38.55
C VAL A 10 -7.59 0.66 -37.90
N LEU A 11 -8.26 -0.46 -38.15
CA LEU A 11 -9.48 -0.86 -37.44
C LEU A 11 -9.31 -2.24 -36.78
N THR A 12 -8.08 -2.53 -36.33
CA THR A 12 -7.68 -3.79 -35.71
C THR A 12 -7.02 -3.58 -34.35
N LEU A 13 -7.46 -2.61 -33.55
CA LEU A 13 -7.06 -2.56 -32.14
C LEU A 13 -8.04 -1.82 -31.23
N ALA A 14 -9.34 -2.01 -31.43
CA ALA A 14 -10.39 -1.50 -30.53
C ALA A 14 -11.14 -2.64 -29.83
N LEU A 15 -10.49 -3.79 -29.60
CA LEU A 15 -11.10 -4.94 -28.93
C LEU A 15 -10.20 -5.59 -27.87
N VAL A 16 -9.38 -4.78 -27.19
CA VAL A 16 -8.73 -5.17 -25.92
C VAL A 16 -9.01 -4.09 -24.88
N LEU A 17 -10.29 -3.74 -24.72
CA LEU A 17 -10.74 -2.92 -23.58
C LEU A 17 -12.02 -3.48 -22.95
N ALA A 18 -12.21 -4.80 -23.06
CA ALA A 18 -13.35 -5.53 -22.53
C ALA A 18 -12.96 -6.91 -21.94
N ALA A 19 -11.73 -7.04 -21.43
CA ALA A 19 -11.25 -8.27 -20.78
C ALA A 19 -10.55 -8.02 -19.43
N SER A 20 -10.85 -6.91 -18.75
CA SER A 20 -10.58 -6.78 -17.31
C SER A 20 -11.88 -6.81 -16.50
N SER A 21 -12.85 -7.59 -16.98
CA SER A 21 -13.92 -8.15 -16.16
C SER A 21 -13.39 -9.31 -15.30
N GLY A 22 -12.25 -9.10 -14.65
CA GLY A 22 -11.78 -9.94 -13.55
C GLY A 22 -12.29 -9.38 -12.22
N CYS A 23 -13.61 -9.26 -12.07
CA CYS A 23 -14.18 -9.12 -10.73
C CYS A 23 -14.14 -10.52 -10.11
N GLY A 24 -13.32 -10.72 -9.07
CA GLY A 24 -13.26 -12.06 -8.44
C GLY A 24 -12.39 -12.21 -7.21
N GLY A 25 -11.47 -11.28 -6.93
CA GLY A 25 -10.84 -11.18 -5.62
C GLY A 25 -11.16 -9.82 -5.02
N ARG A 26 -12.38 -9.62 -4.48
CA ARG A 26 -12.62 -8.45 -3.64
C ARG A 26 -11.65 -8.60 -2.46
N ARG A 27 -10.56 -7.83 -2.46
CA ARG A 27 -9.65 -7.75 -1.31
C ARG A 27 -10.52 -7.62 -0.07
N THR A 28 -10.34 -8.51 0.90
CA THR A 28 -11.18 -8.44 2.10
C THR A 28 -11.01 -7.06 2.74
N PRO A 29 -12.00 -6.53 3.46
CA PRO A 29 -11.87 -5.24 4.16
C PRO A 29 -10.58 -5.14 4.99
N GLU A 30 -10.10 -6.30 5.42
CA GLU A 30 -8.92 -6.57 6.21
C GLU A 30 -7.63 -6.45 5.40
N GLU A 31 -7.58 -7.06 4.21
CA GLU A 31 -6.47 -6.88 3.27
C GLU A 31 -6.37 -5.42 2.80
N GLN A 32 -7.51 -4.75 2.62
CA GLN A 32 -7.53 -3.32 2.33
C GLN A 32 -7.01 -2.51 3.51
N ALA A 33 -7.36 -2.86 4.75
CA ALA A 33 -6.83 -2.20 5.95
C ALA A 33 -5.31 -2.41 6.09
N ALA A 34 -4.81 -3.62 5.85
CA ALA A 34 -3.37 -3.92 5.85
C ALA A 34 -2.61 -3.11 4.79
N VAL A 35 -3.15 -3.03 3.57
CA VAL A 35 -2.56 -2.20 2.50
C VAL A 35 -2.58 -0.72 2.87
N ARG A 36 -3.70 -0.20 3.41
CA ARG A 36 -3.77 1.20 3.88
C ARG A 36 -2.79 1.49 5.00
N ALA A 37 -2.69 0.60 5.99
CA ALA A 37 -1.77 0.73 7.11
C ALA A 37 -0.32 0.81 6.62
N GLN A 38 0.05 -0.02 5.66
CA GLN A 38 1.36 0.03 5.02
C GLN A 38 1.58 1.35 4.28
N ASP A 39 0.66 1.73 3.37
CA ASP A 39 0.82 2.92 2.53
C ASP A 39 0.91 4.19 3.40
N ALA A 40 0.11 4.27 4.47
CA ALA A 40 0.16 5.34 5.45
C ALA A 40 1.51 5.36 6.22
N CYS A 41 2.05 4.19 6.58
CA CYS A 41 3.37 4.07 7.21
C CYS A 41 4.48 4.59 6.29
N ILE A 42 4.46 4.19 5.02
CA ILE A 42 5.45 4.62 4.03
C ILE A 42 5.30 6.11 3.76
N ALA A 43 4.08 6.63 3.63
CA ALA A 43 3.83 8.06 3.47
C ALA A 43 4.32 8.86 4.68
N ALA A 44 4.19 8.32 5.90
CA ALA A 44 4.75 8.95 7.09
C ALA A 44 6.29 8.98 7.08
N LEU A 45 6.94 8.00 6.45
CA LEU A 45 8.40 7.90 6.34
C LEU A 45 8.99 8.54 5.07
N ASP A 46 8.19 8.89 4.07
CA ASP A 46 8.67 9.57 2.85
C ASP A 46 9.48 10.85 3.16
N PRO A 47 9.08 11.71 4.13
CA PRO A 47 9.89 12.85 4.54
C PRO A 47 11.29 12.45 5.02
N VAL A 48 11.42 11.32 5.71
CA VAL A 48 12.70 10.86 6.30
C VAL A 48 13.71 10.55 5.21
N SER A 49 13.27 9.94 4.10
CA SER A 49 14.11 9.70 2.93
C SER A 49 14.68 10.98 2.30
N LYS A 50 14.06 12.13 2.61
CA LYS A 50 14.43 13.48 2.18
C LYS A 50 15.08 14.30 3.31
N ASN A 51 15.53 13.66 4.39
CA ASN A 51 16.04 14.30 5.60
C ASN A 51 15.04 15.27 6.26
N GLN A 52 13.75 14.97 6.17
CA GLN A 52 12.66 15.73 6.78
C GLN A 52 11.94 14.89 7.84
N ARG A 53 11.31 15.56 8.81
CA ARG A 53 10.57 14.88 9.87
C ARG A 53 9.23 14.35 9.36
N PRO A 54 8.79 13.16 9.81
CA PRO A 54 7.44 12.68 9.57
C PRO A 54 6.37 13.69 10.01
N SER A 55 5.30 13.83 9.21
CA SER A 55 4.15 14.66 9.60
C SER A 55 3.32 13.96 10.69
N ASN A 56 2.88 14.71 11.70
CA ASN A 56 1.95 14.23 12.72
C ASN A 56 0.64 13.67 12.14
N ASP A 57 0.14 14.26 11.04
CA ASP A 57 -1.09 13.80 10.38
C ASP A 57 -0.88 12.45 9.69
N ALA A 58 0.30 12.25 9.08
CA ALA A 58 0.66 10.99 8.45
C ALA A 58 0.81 9.89 9.51
N LEU A 59 1.48 10.19 10.63
CA LEU A 59 1.60 9.27 11.76
C LEU A 59 0.24 8.93 12.39
N ALA A 60 -0.67 9.90 12.53
CA ALA A 60 -2.02 9.68 13.06
C ALA A 60 -2.86 8.81 12.11
N THR A 61 -2.67 8.94 10.80
CA THR A 61 -3.31 8.09 9.80
C THR A 61 -2.76 6.67 9.85
N ALA A 62 -1.43 6.52 9.87
CA ALA A 62 -0.76 5.23 10.04
C ALA A 62 -1.20 4.50 11.31
N THR A 63 -1.39 5.22 12.42
CA THR A 63 -1.89 4.64 13.68
C THR A 63 -3.30 4.04 13.50
N ARG A 64 -4.23 4.81 12.93
CA ARG A 64 -5.63 4.40 12.75
C ARG A 64 -5.74 3.20 11.82
N ASP A 65 -5.01 3.22 10.71
CA ASP A 65 -5.02 2.11 9.76
C ASP A 65 -4.32 0.87 10.33
N ALA A 66 -3.21 1.02 11.07
CA ALA A 66 -2.57 -0.08 11.78
C ALA A 66 -3.49 -0.70 12.84
N GLU A 67 -4.29 0.09 13.55
CA GLU A 67 -5.30 -0.43 14.47
C GLU A 67 -6.39 -1.22 13.74
N ALA A 68 -6.88 -0.70 12.61
CA ALA A 68 -7.86 -1.42 11.79
C ALA A 68 -7.30 -2.76 11.28
N ALA A 69 -6.04 -2.80 10.87
CA ALA A 69 -5.36 -4.01 10.45
C ALA A 69 -5.08 -4.97 11.63
N ALA A 70 -4.76 -4.45 12.82
CA ALA A 70 -4.51 -5.24 14.03
C ALA A 70 -5.74 -5.98 14.57
N LYS A 71 -6.96 -5.51 14.22
CA LYS A 71 -8.21 -6.24 14.51
C LYS A 71 -8.35 -7.54 13.71
N VAL A 72 -7.49 -7.73 12.72
CA VAL A 72 -7.52 -8.86 11.79
C VAL A 72 -6.29 -9.75 11.96
N ASP A 73 -5.12 -9.14 12.03
CA ASP A 73 -3.85 -9.84 12.13
C ASP A 73 -3.00 -9.14 13.19
N GLU A 74 -2.76 -9.84 14.30
CA GLU A 74 -2.06 -9.32 15.47
C GLU A 74 -0.64 -8.84 15.17
N ARG A 75 -0.03 -9.29 14.05
CA ARG A 75 1.29 -8.81 13.62
C ARG A 75 1.29 -7.30 13.32
N TRP A 76 0.13 -6.70 13.05
CA TRP A 76 -0.03 -5.25 12.88
C TRP A 76 -0.12 -4.48 14.21
N ALA A 77 -0.36 -5.16 15.35
CA ALA A 77 -0.37 -4.51 16.66
C ALA A 77 1.01 -3.94 17.00
N ALA A 78 2.09 -4.65 16.65
CA ALA A 78 3.46 -4.16 16.84
C ALA A 78 3.71 -2.85 16.07
N LEU A 79 3.16 -2.72 14.86
CA LEU A 79 3.26 -1.48 14.10
C LEU A 79 2.50 -0.34 14.78
N ARG A 80 1.25 -0.58 15.19
CA ARG A 80 0.43 0.42 15.91
C ARG A 80 1.16 0.92 17.15
N ASP A 81 1.70 0.00 17.95
CA ASP A 81 2.34 0.33 19.22
C ASP A 81 3.64 1.12 18.97
N ARG A 82 4.42 0.80 17.94
CA ARG A 82 5.61 1.59 17.56
C ARG A 82 5.27 2.97 17.01
N VAL A 83 4.20 3.12 16.23
CA VAL A 83 3.75 4.44 15.75
C VAL A 83 3.28 5.30 16.92
N LEU A 84 2.53 4.71 17.88
CA LEU A 84 2.10 5.40 19.10
C LEU A 84 3.29 5.81 19.96
N ASP A 85 4.26 4.90 20.15
CA ASP A 85 5.51 5.15 20.87
C ASP A 85 6.29 6.31 20.26
N PHE A 86 6.50 6.29 18.93
CA PHE A 86 7.15 7.39 18.20
C PHE A 86 6.44 8.74 18.41
N ARG A 87 5.11 8.76 18.29
CA ARG A 87 4.29 9.99 18.49
C ARG A 87 4.33 10.53 19.91
N SER A 88 4.50 9.66 20.91
CA SER A 88 4.40 10.02 22.33
C SER A 88 5.75 10.30 22.99
N HIS A 89 6.82 9.66 22.53
CA HIS A 89 8.09 9.65 23.26
C HIS A 89 9.28 10.20 22.49
N ALA A 90 9.27 10.37 21.16
CA ALA A 90 10.56 10.54 20.51
C ALA A 90 10.63 11.26 19.16
N ASP A 91 11.37 12.36 19.26
CA ASP A 91 12.14 13.02 18.22
C ASP A 91 13.55 12.42 18.06
N SER A 92 13.70 11.12 18.38
CA SER A 92 15.00 10.45 18.43
C SER A 92 15.25 9.60 17.18
N GLN A 93 16.51 9.52 16.75
CA GLN A 93 16.89 8.68 15.60
C GLN A 93 16.64 7.19 15.88
N GLU A 94 16.81 6.73 17.12
CA GLU A 94 16.57 5.34 17.49
C GLU A 94 15.09 4.95 17.31
N SER A 95 14.18 5.82 17.76
CA SER A 95 12.74 5.61 17.59
C SER A 95 12.33 5.70 16.13
N LEU A 96 13.00 6.56 15.35
CA LEU A 96 12.81 6.64 13.91
C LEU A 96 13.25 5.35 13.19
N ASP A 97 14.44 4.83 13.52
CA ASP A 97 14.96 3.58 12.96
C ASP A 97 14.06 2.38 13.34
N ALA A 98 13.55 2.36 14.57
CA ALA A 98 12.58 1.37 15.02
C ALA A 98 11.28 1.43 14.20
N LEU A 99 10.76 2.64 13.96
CA LEU A 99 9.57 2.86 13.12
C LEU A 99 9.80 2.41 11.68
N VAL A 100 10.95 2.76 11.08
CA VAL A 100 11.33 2.33 9.73
C VAL A 100 11.38 0.81 9.62
N LYS A 101 11.99 0.14 10.61
CA LYS A 101 12.09 -1.31 10.65
C LYS A 101 10.71 -1.98 10.72
N GLU A 102 9.81 -1.48 11.54
CA GLU A 102 8.44 -2.02 11.62
C GLU A 102 7.59 -1.72 10.38
N CYS A 103 7.70 -0.53 9.76
CA CYS A 103 7.05 -0.28 8.47
C CYS A 103 7.57 -1.26 7.39
N GLY A 104 8.86 -1.60 7.42
CA GLY A 104 9.44 -2.62 6.53
C GLY A 104 8.88 -4.03 6.75
N ARG A 105 8.60 -4.41 8.00
CA ARG A 105 7.96 -5.70 8.33
C ARG A 105 6.49 -5.73 7.90
N ALA A 106 5.76 -4.64 8.14
CA ALA A 106 4.39 -4.47 7.66
C ALA A 106 4.27 -4.65 6.13
N ASN A 107 5.22 -4.09 5.37
CA ASN A 107 5.29 -4.31 3.92
C ASN A 107 5.48 -5.79 3.55
N GLN A 108 6.30 -6.53 4.28
CA GLN A 108 6.48 -7.96 4.05
C GLN A 108 5.18 -8.75 4.30
N ILE A 109 4.46 -8.43 5.38
CA ILE A 109 3.15 -9.06 5.67
C ILE A 109 2.15 -8.86 4.52
N VAL A 110 2.08 -7.64 3.97
CA VAL A 110 1.22 -7.35 2.81
C VAL A 110 1.69 -8.11 1.57
N LYS A 111 3.00 -8.20 1.33
CA LYS A 111 3.55 -8.96 0.18
C LYS A 111 3.25 -10.44 0.28
N GLU A 112 3.36 -11.04 1.46
CA GLU A 112 2.97 -12.43 1.73
C GLU A 112 1.50 -12.65 1.37
N LYS A 113 0.59 -11.85 1.96
CA LYS A 113 -0.86 -11.91 1.70
C LYS A 113 -1.19 -11.72 0.21
N ARG A 114 -0.56 -10.74 -0.46
CA ARG A 114 -0.74 -10.52 -1.92
C ARG A 114 -0.19 -11.67 -2.76
N GLY A 115 0.88 -12.33 -2.31
CA GLY A 115 1.44 -13.52 -2.96
C GLY A 115 0.53 -14.74 -2.84
N ASP A 116 -0.12 -14.92 -1.68
CA ASP A 116 -1.09 -15.99 -1.44
C ASP A 116 -2.33 -15.85 -2.33
N VAL A 117 -2.88 -14.64 -2.46
CA VAL A 117 -4.05 -14.35 -3.32
C VAL A 117 -3.75 -14.63 -4.81
N GLN A 118 -2.56 -14.28 -5.30
CA GLN A 118 -2.18 -14.52 -6.70
C GLN A 118 -1.99 -16.01 -7.00
N ARG A 119 -1.49 -16.79 -6.05
CA ARG A 119 -1.33 -18.25 -6.21
C ARG A 119 -2.66 -18.99 -6.24
N GLY A 120 -3.65 -18.54 -5.46
CA GLY A 120 -5.00 -19.13 -5.47
C GLY A 120 -5.85 -18.79 -6.71
N ALA A 121 -5.45 -17.80 -7.51
CA ALA A 121 -6.17 -17.40 -8.73
C ALA A 121 -5.75 -18.17 -10.00
N SER A 122 -4.79 -19.09 -9.89
CA SER A 122 -4.23 -19.85 -11.03
C SER A 122 -4.61 -21.34 -11.05
N GLY A 123 -5.52 -21.79 -10.18
CA GLY A 123 -6.01 -23.18 -10.12
C GLY A 123 -7.53 -23.23 -10.16
#